data_AF-T1C4U4-F1
#
_entry.id   AF-T1C4U4-F1
#
_cell.length_a   1.000
_cell.length_b   1.000
_cell.length_c   1.000
_cell.angle_alpha   90.00
_cell.angle_beta   90.00
_cell.angle_gamma   90.00
#
_symmetry.space_group_name_H-M   'P 1'
#
loop_
_entity.id
_entity.type
_entity.pdbx_description
1 polymer ?
#
loop_
_entity_poly.entity_id
_entity_poly.type
_entity_poly.pdbx_seq_one_letter_code
_entity_poly.pdbx_strand_id
1 'polypeptide(L)'
;TPVIAGLDKHKLPRYDRDVDGGLLRRSKKDRGTTKFEFYASLQSVEEGRRAQIACEHFGFFDEDDEAVAKMVAEARLRGVDVSLLLMDREFFSARVIDGLKKARQAFLMPCRLTKGVKQAVMEFAQGKREMVSEHAIRGSGDDHEVEASFTLVVF
;
A
#
# COMPACT_ATOMS: atom_id res chain seq x y z
N THR A 1 -0.97 15.94 18.02
CA THR A 1 -2.25 15.52 17.44
C THR A 1 -1.97 14.45 16.41
N PRO A 2 -2.67 13.32 16.42
CA PRO A 2 -2.55 12.32 15.36
C PRO A 2 -2.87 12.94 14.00
N VAL A 3 -2.17 12.53 12.94
CA VAL A 3 -2.33 13.08 11.59
C VAL A 3 -2.88 12.04 10.62
N ILE A 4 -3.66 12.48 9.64
CA ILE A 4 -3.95 11.70 8.45
C ILE A 4 -2.73 11.75 7.53
N ALA A 5 -2.26 10.58 7.08
CA ALA A 5 -1.09 10.48 6.22
C ALA A 5 -1.39 9.69 4.94
N GLY A 6 -0.86 10.15 3.81
CA GLY A 6 -0.85 9.42 2.54
C GLY A 6 0.47 8.69 2.33
N LEU A 7 0.39 7.43 1.89
CA LEU A 7 1.52 6.65 1.41
C LEU A 7 1.41 6.47 -0.10
N ASP A 8 2.45 6.87 -0.81
CA ASP A 8 2.51 6.83 -2.28
C ASP A 8 3.81 6.19 -2.76
N LYS A 9 3.76 5.46 -3.88
CA LYS A 9 4.95 4.90 -4.54
C LYS A 9 5.34 5.73 -5.74
N HIS A 10 6.63 6.02 -5.81
CA HIS A 10 7.22 6.74 -6.90
C HIS A 10 8.12 5.83 -7.71
N LYS A 11 8.14 6.09 -9.01
CA LYS A 11 8.91 5.33 -9.98
C LYS A 11 9.71 6.32 -10.84
N LEU A 12 11.02 6.36 -10.64
CA LEU A 12 11.93 7.22 -11.40
C LEU A 12 12.65 6.42 -12.50
N PRO A 13 12.52 6.80 -13.77
CA PRO A 13 13.24 6.15 -14.86
C PRO A 13 14.74 6.41 -14.74
N ARG A 14 15.55 5.35 -14.87
CA ARG A 14 17.01 5.44 -14.87
C ARG A 14 17.57 5.00 -16.22
N TYR A 15 18.62 5.70 -16.66
CA TYR A 15 19.28 5.51 -17.95
C TYR A 15 20.78 5.19 -17.83
N ASP A 16 21.29 5.19 -16.61
CA ASP A 16 22.69 4.94 -16.30
C ASP A 16 23.05 3.49 -16.65
N ARG A 17 24.17 3.28 -17.35
CA ARG A 17 24.57 1.93 -17.82
C ARG A 17 25.01 1.03 -16.66
N ASP A 18 25.59 1.60 -15.61
CA ASP A 18 26.41 0.88 -14.62
C ASP A 18 25.82 0.87 -13.19
N VAL A 19 24.63 1.43 -12.98
CA VAL A 19 23.99 1.48 -11.65
C VAL A 19 23.08 0.25 -11.50
N ASP A 20 23.64 -0.92 -11.24
CA ASP A 20 22.86 -2.16 -11.03
C ASP A 20 23.30 -2.91 -9.75
N GLY A 21 23.54 -2.15 -8.67
CA GLY A 21 23.92 -2.68 -7.35
C GLY A 21 22.74 -3.19 -6.52
N GLY A 22 21.66 -3.70 -7.15
CA GLY A 22 20.44 -4.15 -6.46
C GLY A 22 19.44 -3.05 -6.08
N LEU A 23 19.76 -1.78 -6.40
CA LEU A 23 18.90 -0.62 -6.13
C LEU A 23 17.77 -0.46 -7.17
N LEU A 24 18.00 -0.89 -8.41
CA LEU A 24 17.02 -0.72 -9.49
C LEU A 24 16.10 -1.92 -9.58
N ARG A 25 14.79 -1.69 -9.76
CA ARG A 25 13.84 -2.74 -10.13
C ARG A 25 13.50 -2.63 -11.61
N ARG A 26 13.25 -3.78 -12.23
CA ARG A 26 12.74 -3.83 -13.61
C ARG A 26 11.22 -3.75 -13.61
N SER A 27 10.68 -2.96 -14.52
CA SER A 27 9.24 -2.86 -14.76
C SER A 27 8.96 -2.89 -16.27
N LYS A 28 7.68 -2.96 -16.65
CA LYS A 28 7.23 -2.63 -18.01
C LYS A 28 7.91 -1.36 -18.51
N LYS A 29 8.30 -1.40 -19.79
CA LYS A 29 8.99 -0.31 -20.47
C LYS A 29 8.16 0.97 -20.35
N ASP A 30 8.79 2.02 -19.88
CA ASP A 30 8.21 3.35 -19.78
C ASP A 30 9.32 4.39 -20.03
N ARG A 31 8.99 5.48 -20.72
CA ARG A 31 9.92 6.55 -21.11
C ARG A 31 11.26 6.05 -21.66
N GLY A 32 11.25 4.96 -22.43
CA GLY A 32 12.43 4.40 -23.09
C GLY A 32 13.31 3.47 -22.25
N THR A 33 13.01 3.26 -20.96
CA THR A 33 13.78 2.36 -20.07
C THR A 33 12.91 1.26 -19.47
N THR A 34 13.55 0.20 -18.99
CA THR A 34 12.92 -0.84 -18.15
C THR A 34 13.46 -0.84 -16.72
N LYS A 35 14.44 0.02 -16.43
CA LYS A 35 15.10 0.12 -15.11
C LYS A 35 14.59 1.35 -14.40
N PHE A 36 14.16 1.17 -13.15
CA PHE A 36 13.61 2.25 -12.36
C PHE A 36 14.09 2.16 -10.92
N GLU A 37 14.24 3.33 -10.32
CA GLU A 37 14.37 3.48 -8.88
C GLU A 37 12.97 3.65 -8.31
N PHE A 38 12.68 2.92 -7.22
CA PHE A 38 11.40 2.98 -6.54
C PHE A 38 11.61 3.54 -5.13
N TYR A 39 10.70 4.40 -4.69
CA TYR A 39 10.64 4.85 -3.31
C TYR A 39 9.20 5.05 -2.90
N ALA A 40 8.90 4.92 -1.61
CA ALA A 40 7.64 5.38 -1.06
C ALA A 40 7.84 6.62 -0.22
N SER A 41 6.85 7.50 -0.26
CA SER A 41 6.76 8.69 0.58
C SER A 41 5.57 8.57 1.51
N LEU A 42 5.78 8.80 2.81
CA LEU A 42 4.71 9.01 3.77
C LEU A 42 4.61 10.52 4.04
N GLN A 43 3.45 11.10 3.75
CA GLN A 43 3.21 12.52 3.89
C GLN A 43 1.97 12.76 4.74
N SER A 44 2.04 13.69 5.70
CA SER A 44 0.82 14.24 6.30
C SER A 44 0.01 14.95 5.22
N VAL A 45 -1.32 14.83 5.26
CA VAL A 45 -2.25 15.47 4.31
C VAL A 45 -3.32 16.32 5.01
N GLU A 46 -3.07 16.73 6.25
CA GLU A 46 -3.97 17.56 7.04
C GLU A 46 -4.26 18.92 6.38
N GLU A 47 -5.53 19.29 6.32
CA GLU A 47 -5.98 20.63 5.88
C GLU A 47 -5.39 21.11 4.54
N GLY A 48 -5.13 20.18 3.61
CA GLY A 48 -4.56 20.49 2.30
C GLY A 48 -3.07 20.84 2.32
N ARG A 49 -2.40 20.70 3.47
CA ARG A 49 -0.95 20.85 3.61
C ARG A 49 -0.27 19.50 3.52
N ARG A 50 0.84 19.44 2.78
CA ARG A 50 1.66 18.24 2.69
C ARG A 50 2.98 18.45 3.39
N ALA A 51 3.29 17.57 4.34
CA ALA A 51 4.58 17.53 5.02
C ALA A 51 5.14 16.11 4.96
N GLN A 52 6.38 15.98 4.50
CA GLN A 52 7.06 14.68 4.44
C GLN A 52 7.37 14.17 5.86
N ILE A 53 6.94 12.95 6.16
CA ILE A 53 7.19 12.27 7.45
C ILE A 53 8.32 11.24 7.30
N ALA A 54 8.26 10.42 6.25
CA ALA A 54 9.23 9.35 6.00
C ALA A 54 9.39 9.13 4.50
N CYS A 55 10.58 8.73 4.05
CA CYS A 55 10.85 8.40 2.65
C CYS A 55 11.76 7.18 2.62
N GLU A 56 11.33 6.11 1.96
CA GLU A 56 12.06 4.86 1.93
C GLU A 56 12.25 4.37 0.50
N HIS A 57 13.47 3.92 0.21
CA HIS A 57 13.81 3.31 -1.06
C HIS A 57 13.28 1.87 -1.10
N PHE A 58 12.76 1.45 -2.26
CA PHE A 58 12.29 0.10 -2.53
C PHE A 58 13.26 -0.60 -3.49
N GLY A 59 14.12 -1.44 -2.93
CA GLY A 59 15.01 -2.33 -3.66
C GLY A 59 14.30 -3.53 -4.28
N PHE A 60 15.09 -4.37 -4.97
CA PHE A 60 14.58 -5.54 -5.68
C PHE A 60 13.86 -6.55 -4.78
N PHE A 61 14.36 -6.74 -3.56
CA PHE A 61 13.86 -7.73 -2.60
C PHE A 61 12.79 -7.19 -1.65
N ASP A 62 12.49 -5.90 -1.71
CA ASP A 62 11.55 -5.30 -0.77
C ASP A 62 10.11 -5.63 -1.15
N GLU A 63 9.37 -6.10 -0.16
CA GLU A 63 7.94 -6.34 -0.21
C GLU A 63 7.16 -5.16 0.37
N ASP A 64 5.94 -4.99 -0.13
CA ASP A 64 5.12 -3.84 0.22
C ASP A 64 4.74 -3.80 1.70
N ASP A 65 4.45 -4.95 2.31
CA ASP A 65 4.07 -5.05 3.72
C ASP A 65 5.21 -4.66 4.66
N GLU A 66 6.43 -5.10 4.37
CA GLU A 66 7.61 -4.74 5.15
C GLU A 66 7.90 -3.23 5.07
N ALA A 67 7.85 -2.68 3.86
CA ALA A 67 8.10 -1.27 3.65
C ALA A 67 7.01 -0.37 4.29
N VAL A 68 5.73 -0.76 4.20
CA VAL A 68 4.63 -0.08 4.89
C VAL A 68 4.85 -0.10 6.41
N ALA A 69 5.19 -1.26 6.96
CA ALA A 69 5.44 -1.41 8.39
C ALA A 69 6.61 -0.53 8.86
N LYS A 70 7.71 -0.51 8.09
CA LYS A 70 8.87 0.34 8.35
C LYS A 70 8.50 1.82 8.36
N MET A 71 7.75 2.30 7.36
CA MET A 71 7.33 3.70 7.25
C MET A 71 6.44 4.14 8.42
N VAL A 72 5.50 3.29 8.84
CA VAL A 72 4.64 3.55 10.01
C VAL A 72 5.48 3.55 11.30
N ALA A 73 6.42 2.62 11.45
CA ALA A 73 7.32 2.60 12.60
C ALA A 73 8.20 3.85 12.66
N GLU A 74 8.72 4.31 11.53
CA GLU A 74 9.51 5.54 11.44
C GLU A 74 8.73 6.79 11.81
N ALA A 75 7.47 6.91 11.38
CA ALA A 75 6.60 8.00 11.81
C ALA A 75 6.49 8.03 13.34
N ARG A 76 6.23 6.87 13.96
CA ARG A 76 6.15 6.73 15.42
C ARG A 76 7.47 7.10 16.11
N LEU A 77 8.61 6.66 15.57
CA LEU A 77 9.94 7.02 16.08
C LEU A 77 10.23 8.52 16.02
N ARG A 78 9.67 9.22 15.02
CA ARG A 78 9.75 10.68 14.88
C ARG A 78 8.70 11.42 15.72
N GLY A 79 7.95 10.73 16.57
CA GLY A 79 6.89 11.30 17.40
C GLY A 79 5.63 11.71 16.62
N VAL A 80 5.48 11.20 15.39
CA VAL A 80 4.32 11.44 14.54
C VAL A 80 3.39 10.24 14.63
N ASP A 81 2.24 10.44 15.27
CA ASP A 81 1.19 9.44 15.32
C ASP A 81 0.28 9.56 14.09
N VAL A 82 0.05 8.45 13.38
CA VAL A 82 -0.77 8.41 12.16
C VAL A 82 -2.14 7.83 12.50
N SER A 83 -3.16 8.67 12.53
CA SER A 83 -4.54 8.23 12.85
C SER A 83 -5.17 7.43 11.73
N LEU A 84 -4.88 7.79 10.47
CA LEU A 84 -5.40 7.14 9.28
C LEU A 84 -4.35 7.15 8.18
N LEU A 85 -4.04 5.96 7.66
CA LEU A 85 -3.16 5.77 6.51
C LEU A 85 -3.97 5.66 5.23
N LEU A 86 -3.85 6.64 4.35
CA LEU A 86 -4.44 6.65 3.01
C LEU A 86 -3.45 6.00 2.04
N MET A 87 -3.90 5.01 1.29
CA MET A 87 -3.04 4.27 0.36
C MET A 87 -3.73 4.09 -0.99
N ASP A 88 -2.93 3.93 -2.04
CA ASP A 88 -3.44 3.58 -3.36
C ASP A 88 -3.80 2.08 -3.46
N ARG A 89 -4.37 1.70 -4.60
CA ARG A 89 -4.73 0.30 -4.91
C ARG A 89 -3.52 -0.61 -5.15
N GLU A 90 -2.33 -0.05 -5.38
CA GLU A 90 -1.15 -0.86 -5.66
C GLU A 90 -0.71 -1.61 -4.43
N PHE A 91 -0.89 -1.04 -3.24
CA PHE A 91 -0.66 -1.68 -1.94
C PHE A 91 -1.73 -2.72 -1.53
N PHE A 92 -2.80 -2.90 -2.31
CA PHE A 92 -3.87 -3.84 -1.96
C PHE A 92 -3.39 -5.30 -2.07
N SER A 93 -2.99 -5.88 -0.93
CA SER A 93 -2.58 -7.27 -0.78
C SER A 93 -2.99 -7.82 0.61
N ALA A 94 -3.08 -9.14 0.74
CA ALA A 94 -3.40 -9.77 2.02
C ALA A 94 -2.34 -9.46 3.08
N ARG A 95 -1.05 -9.49 2.70
CA ARG A 95 0.09 -9.22 3.60
C ARG A 95 0.07 -7.80 4.17
N VAL A 96 -0.17 -6.79 3.32
CA VAL A 96 -0.25 -5.39 3.75
C VAL A 96 -1.41 -5.18 4.72
N ILE A 97 -2.58 -5.73 4.41
CA ILE A 97 -3.77 -5.61 5.28
C ILE A 97 -3.53 -6.28 6.63
N ASP A 98 -3.06 -7.52 6.62
CA ASP A 98 -2.77 -8.27 7.84
C ASP A 98 -1.71 -7.56 8.70
N GLY A 99 -0.63 -7.06 8.08
CA GLY A 99 0.40 -6.28 8.75
C GLY A 99 -0.13 -5.01 9.41
N LEU A 100 -0.95 -4.23 8.70
CA LEU A 100 -1.58 -3.01 9.25
C LEU A 100 -2.53 -3.34 10.41
N LYS A 101 -3.32 -4.42 10.31
CA LYS A 101 -4.21 -4.87 11.39
C LYS A 101 -3.42 -5.31 12.63
N LYS A 102 -2.36 -6.10 12.46
CA LYS A 102 -1.45 -6.49 13.55
C LYS A 102 -0.82 -5.29 14.23
N ALA A 103 -0.45 -4.27 13.45
CA ALA A 103 0.09 -3.00 13.94
C ALA A 103 -0.97 -2.03 14.52
N ARG A 104 -2.26 -2.42 14.50
CA ARG A 104 -3.42 -1.61 14.88
C ARG A 104 -3.45 -0.25 14.16
N GLN A 105 -2.98 -0.20 12.93
CA GLN A 105 -2.98 0.99 12.09
C GLN A 105 -4.28 1.05 11.31
N ALA A 106 -5.08 2.11 11.49
CA ALA A 106 -6.24 2.33 10.65
C ALA A 106 -5.79 2.77 9.25
N PHE A 107 -6.49 2.26 8.23
CA PHE A 107 -6.17 2.50 6.83
C PHE A 107 -7.43 2.65 5.97
N LEU A 108 -7.29 3.35 4.85
CA LEU A 108 -8.29 3.44 3.79
C LEU A 108 -7.56 3.30 2.46
N MET A 109 -8.01 2.35 1.64
CA MET A 109 -7.42 2.10 0.33
C MET A 109 -8.47 1.59 -0.67
N PRO A 110 -8.36 1.94 -1.96
CA PRO A 110 -9.19 1.34 -2.99
C PRO A 110 -8.85 -0.15 -3.17
N CYS A 111 -9.88 -0.98 -3.27
CA CYS A 111 -9.70 -2.40 -3.52
C CYS A 111 -9.27 -2.67 -4.97
N ARG A 112 -8.39 -3.65 -5.19
CA ARG A 112 -8.24 -4.24 -6.54
C ARG A 112 -9.49 -5.07 -6.85
N LEU A 113 -9.92 -5.05 -8.10
CA LEU A 113 -11.08 -5.79 -8.57
C LEU A 113 -10.76 -7.29 -8.76
N THR A 114 -10.46 -7.98 -7.66
CA THR A 114 -10.27 -9.44 -7.62
C THR A 114 -11.60 -10.15 -7.90
N LYS A 115 -11.57 -11.47 -8.14
CA LYS A 115 -12.80 -12.26 -8.33
C LYS A 115 -13.76 -12.10 -7.14
N GLY A 116 -13.25 -12.14 -5.91
CA GLY A 116 -14.03 -11.99 -4.68
C GLY A 116 -14.63 -10.58 -4.53
N VAL A 117 -13.84 -9.53 -4.77
CA VAL A 117 -14.33 -8.14 -4.71
C VAL A 117 -15.36 -7.88 -5.80
N LYS A 118 -15.12 -8.36 -7.03
CA LYS A 118 -16.09 -8.25 -8.14
C LYS A 118 -17.41 -8.92 -7.79
N GLN A 119 -17.36 -10.11 -7.21
CA GLN A 119 -18.55 -10.83 -6.76
C GLN A 119 -19.31 -10.03 -5.68
N ALA A 120 -18.61 -9.47 -4.68
CA ALA A 120 -19.22 -8.64 -3.64
C ALA A 120 -19.91 -7.38 -4.22
N VAL A 121 -19.30 -6.72 -5.21
CA VAL A 121 -19.92 -5.57 -5.91
C VAL A 121 -21.18 -5.99 -6.67
N MET A 122 -21.16 -7.15 -7.34
CA MET A 122 -22.34 -7.68 -8.03
C MET A 122 -23.47 -8.06 -7.06
N GLU A 123 -23.14 -8.63 -5.90
CA GLU A 123 -24.11 -8.93 -4.84
C GLU A 123 -24.77 -7.66 -4.30
N PHE A 124 -24.00 -6.60 -4.09
CA PHE A 124 -24.53 -5.29 -3.67
C PHE A 124 -25.49 -4.73 -4.73
N ALA A 125 -25.11 -4.75 -6.01
CA ALA A 125 -25.97 -4.32 -7.11
C ALA A 125 -27.27 -5.13 -7.24
N GLN A 126 -27.28 -6.38 -6.76
CA GLN A 126 -28.46 -7.25 -6.72
C GLN A 126 -29.27 -7.13 -5.41
N GLY A 127 -28.86 -6.26 -4.47
CA GLY A 127 -29.49 -6.13 -3.16
C GLY A 127 -29.25 -7.31 -2.20
N LYS A 128 -28.26 -8.17 -2.49
CA LYS A 128 -27.92 -9.36 -1.70
C LYS A 128 -26.83 -9.10 -0.66
N ARG A 129 -26.26 -7.89 -0.65
CA ARG A 129 -25.18 -7.48 0.23
C ARG A 129 -25.37 -6.03 0.65
N GLU A 130 -25.02 -5.72 1.88
CA GLU A 130 -25.03 -4.35 2.41
C GLU A 130 -23.87 -3.52 1.85
N MET A 131 -24.03 -2.20 1.86
CA MET A 131 -23.03 -1.23 1.40
C MET A 131 -21.70 -1.36 2.16
N VAL A 132 -21.77 -1.64 3.45
CA VAL A 132 -20.64 -1.86 4.36
C VAL A 132 -20.69 -3.30 4.84
N SER A 133 -19.66 -4.09 4.60
CA SER A 133 -19.66 -5.52 4.95
C SER A 133 -18.24 -6.03 5.20
N GLU A 134 -18.11 -7.12 5.97
CA GLU A 134 -16.82 -7.79 6.09
C GLU A 134 -16.48 -8.57 4.81
N HIS A 135 -15.21 -8.50 4.40
CA HIS A 135 -14.66 -9.24 3.28
C HIS A 135 -13.29 -9.80 3.66
N ALA A 136 -12.89 -10.90 3.03
CA ALA A 136 -11.57 -11.49 3.23
C ALA A 136 -10.94 -11.82 1.88
N ILE A 137 -9.62 -11.66 1.81
CA ILE A 137 -8.82 -12.07 0.66
C ILE A 137 -7.70 -12.98 1.13
N ARG A 138 -7.26 -13.87 0.23
CA ARG A 138 -6.07 -14.69 0.40
C ARG A 138 -4.98 -14.23 -0.54
N GLY A 139 -3.75 -14.27 -0.07
CA GLY A 139 -2.55 -14.04 -0.87
C GLY A 139 -1.48 -15.08 -0.53
N SER A 140 -0.58 -15.33 -1.47
CA SER A 140 0.62 -16.12 -1.25
C SER A 140 1.72 -15.23 -0.65
N GLY A 141 2.31 -15.65 0.47
CA GLY A 141 3.61 -15.17 0.96
C GLY A 141 4.70 -16.22 0.71
N ASP A 142 5.96 -15.88 1.04
CA ASP A 142 7.14 -16.69 0.71
C ASP A 142 7.10 -18.14 1.23
N ASP A 143 6.34 -18.43 2.30
CA ASP A 143 6.17 -19.80 2.82
C ASP A 143 4.73 -20.17 3.27
N HIS A 144 3.80 -19.22 3.37
CA HIS A 144 2.44 -19.46 3.89
C HIS A 144 1.36 -18.67 3.14
N GLU A 145 0.17 -19.27 2.99
CA GLU A 145 -1.04 -18.51 2.61
C GLU A 145 -1.39 -17.54 3.73
N VAL A 146 -1.54 -16.26 3.38
CA VAL A 146 -2.00 -15.20 4.28
C VAL A 146 -3.43 -14.88 3.93
N GLU A 147 -4.33 -15.01 4.90
CA GLU A 147 -5.71 -14.54 4.81
C GLU A 147 -5.85 -13.24 5.60
N ALA A 148 -6.48 -12.23 4.99
CA ALA A 148 -6.71 -10.95 5.61
C ALA A 148 -8.17 -10.51 5.45
N SER A 149 -8.84 -10.23 6.57
CA SER A 149 -10.19 -9.66 6.59
C SER A 149 -10.18 -8.14 6.76
N PHE A 150 -11.11 -7.46 6.12
CA PHE A 150 -11.27 -6.01 6.16
C PHE A 150 -12.74 -5.62 5.93
N THR A 151 -13.09 -4.40 6.32
CA THR A 151 -14.39 -3.82 5.99
C THR A 151 -14.37 -3.31 4.56
N LEU A 152 -15.19 -3.91 3.70
CA LEU A 152 -15.43 -3.47 2.33
C LEU A 152 -16.59 -2.48 2.33
N VAL A 153 -16.37 -1.33 1.69
CA VAL A 153 -17.40 -0.33 1.41
C VAL A 153 -17.58 -0.25 -0.10
N VAL A 154 -18.80 -0.51 -0.57
CA VAL A 154 -19.21 -0.40 -1.98
C VAL A 154 -20.07 0.85 -2.12
N PHE A 155 -19.82 1.69 -3.12
CA PHE A 155 -20.58 2.92 -3.38
C PHE A 155 -20.79 3.13 -4.89
#